data_AF-A0A661DXA1-F1
#
_entry.id   AF-A0A661DXA1-F1
#
_cell.length_a   1.000
_cell.length_b   1.000
_cell.length_c   1.000
_cell.angle_alpha   90.00
_cell.angle_beta   90.00
_cell.angle_gamma   90.00
#
_symmetry.space_group_name_H-M   'P 1'
#
loop_
_entity.id
_entity.type
_entity.pdbx_description
1 polymer ?
#
loop_
_entity_poly.entity_id
_entity_poly.type
_entity_poly.pdbx_seq_one_letter_code
_entity_poly.pdbx_strand_id
1 'polypeptide(L)'
;MPWLAVLFAPWILLPWCWSAVRRAGISRDEGLRFCLAWLVTVFLLMSLVSGKQIKYLLPLVPAFALLFARVLSQMGEHSIQQRPWLLSGVLFTLGGLLVILPFVLDTAPWINHIHPLWGVLLLLAAVMLLLKRPLQPAETPQRLTLFTLLVVMVLHVGIYKTAAPAYDVQAASRIIARAQAAGHEVATQLRYHGQFGFAGRLTKPIIQLDADRARVWAEQHPQDYLVIIARSALEEYPKAVFTQPYRSGYLAIYSGEAVANNPAVLH
;
A
#
# COMPACT_ATOMS: atom_id res chain seq x y z
N MET A 1 -11.17 6.86 -14.21
CA MET A 1 -10.81 5.83 -13.21
C MET A 1 -9.35 5.43 -13.44
N PRO A 2 -8.35 6.16 -12.93
CA PRO A 2 -6.94 5.93 -13.29
C PRO A 2 -6.39 4.56 -12.82
N TRP A 3 -7.02 3.95 -11.81
CA TRP A 3 -6.59 2.69 -11.22
C TRP A 3 -7.03 1.42 -11.95
N LEU A 4 -7.86 1.55 -12.99
CA LEU A 4 -8.45 0.39 -13.68
C LEU A 4 -7.38 -0.48 -14.36
N ALA A 5 -6.36 0.15 -14.94
CA ALA A 5 -5.23 -0.55 -15.54
C ALA A 5 -4.40 -1.33 -14.49
N VAL A 6 -4.26 -0.78 -13.28
CA VAL A 6 -3.54 -1.43 -12.18
C VAL A 6 -4.33 -2.62 -11.64
N LEU A 7 -5.65 -2.49 -11.53
CA LEU A 7 -6.52 -3.56 -10.99
C LEU A 7 -6.51 -4.82 -11.86
N PHE A 8 -6.48 -4.65 -13.18
CA PHE A 8 -6.48 -5.76 -14.13
C PHE A 8 -5.09 -6.06 -14.71
N ALA A 9 -4.03 -5.42 -14.20
CA ALA A 9 -2.66 -5.89 -14.46
C ALA A 9 -2.46 -7.26 -13.78
N PRO A 10 -1.68 -8.18 -14.38
CA PRO A 10 -0.90 -8.04 -15.61
C PRO A 10 -1.69 -8.18 -16.92
N TRP A 11 -2.94 -8.67 -16.85
CA TRP A 11 -3.72 -9.15 -17.99
C TRP A 11 -3.99 -8.09 -19.07
N ILE A 12 -4.25 -6.84 -18.68
CA ILE A 12 -4.41 -5.71 -19.61
C ILE A 12 -3.10 -5.37 -20.33
N LEU A 13 -1.94 -5.55 -19.69
CA LEU A 13 -0.63 -5.18 -20.24
C LEU A 13 -0.11 -6.18 -21.26
N LEU A 14 -0.78 -7.34 -21.40
CA LEU A 14 -0.34 -8.43 -22.25
C LEU A 14 -1.01 -8.32 -23.63
N PRO A 15 -0.25 -8.00 -24.71
CA PRO A 15 -0.84 -7.77 -26.04
C PRO A 15 -1.52 -9.01 -26.63
N TRP A 16 -1.10 -10.22 -26.25
CA TRP A 16 -1.74 -11.46 -26.66
C TRP A 16 -3.14 -11.64 -26.09
N CYS A 17 -3.45 -11.05 -24.93
CA CYS A 17 -4.78 -11.13 -24.33
C CYS A 17 -5.81 -10.41 -25.20
N TRP A 18 -5.45 -9.24 -25.71
CA TRP A 18 -6.31 -8.47 -26.61
C TRP A 18 -6.46 -9.13 -27.99
N SER A 19 -5.42 -9.81 -28.49
CA SER A 19 -5.55 -10.60 -29.71
C SER A 19 -6.41 -11.85 -29.51
N ALA A 20 -6.40 -12.44 -28.31
CA ALA A 20 -7.26 -13.56 -27.94
C ALA A 20 -8.73 -13.12 -27.83
N VAL A 21 -9.01 -12.02 -27.13
CA VAL A 21 -10.36 -11.45 -26.99
C VAL A 21 -10.97 -11.12 -28.36
N ARG A 22 -10.18 -10.55 -29.28
CA ARG A 22 -10.63 -10.27 -30.65
C ARG A 22 -10.95 -11.53 -31.46
N ARG A 23 -10.22 -12.62 -31.23
CA ARG A 23 -10.41 -13.91 -31.92
C ARG A 23 -11.51 -14.78 -31.30
N ALA A 24 -11.86 -14.57 -30.04
CA ALA A 24 -12.85 -15.34 -29.29
C ALA A 24 -14.30 -15.20 -29.81
N GLY A 25 -14.53 -14.37 -30.83
CA GLY A 25 -15.83 -14.29 -31.50
C GLY A 25 -16.97 -13.91 -30.55
N ILE A 26 -16.79 -12.84 -29.77
CA ILE A 26 -17.71 -12.39 -28.71
C ILE A 26 -19.19 -12.38 -29.14
N SER A 27 -19.48 -12.08 -30.41
CA SER A 27 -20.84 -12.06 -30.95
C SER A 27 -21.53 -13.44 -30.97
N ARG A 28 -20.75 -14.53 -31.07
CA ARG A 28 -21.25 -15.91 -31.20
C ARG A 28 -21.40 -16.66 -29.88
N ASP A 29 -20.72 -16.23 -28.81
CA ASP A 29 -20.74 -16.90 -27.50
C ASP A 29 -21.61 -16.13 -26.51
N GLU A 30 -22.70 -16.76 -26.07
CA GLU A 30 -23.68 -16.12 -25.19
C GLU A 30 -23.10 -15.70 -23.84
N GLY A 31 -22.18 -16.51 -23.29
CA GLY A 31 -21.53 -16.24 -22.02
C GLY A 31 -20.56 -15.06 -22.11
N LEU A 32 -19.85 -14.91 -23.24
CA LEU A 32 -18.99 -13.73 -23.47
C LEU A 32 -19.82 -12.44 -23.60
N ARG A 33 -20.96 -12.48 -24.31
CA ARG A 33 -21.88 -11.33 -24.41
C ARG A 33 -22.41 -10.93 -23.04
N PHE A 34 -22.81 -11.90 -22.23
CA PHE A 34 -23.29 -11.64 -20.87
C PHE A 34 -22.20 -10.98 -20.00
N CYS A 35 -20.98 -11.53 -19.99
CA CYS A 35 -19.87 -10.95 -19.23
C CYS A 35 -19.51 -9.55 -19.70
N LEU A 36 -19.55 -9.29 -21.01
CA LEU A 36 -19.29 -7.97 -21.58
C LEU A 36 -20.40 -6.96 -21.23
N ALA A 37 -21.67 -7.36 -21.31
CA ALA A 37 -22.79 -6.54 -20.88
C ALA A 37 -22.67 -6.19 -19.39
N TRP A 38 -22.34 -7.17 -18.55
CA TRP A 38 -22.08 -6.95 -17.13
C TRP A 38 -20.94 -5.94 -16.92
N LEU A 39 -19.78 -6.15 -17.54
CA LEU A 39 -18.64 -5.23 -17.43
C LEU A 39 -19.00 -3.80 -17.84
N VAL A 40 -19.64 -3.64 -18.99
CA VAL A 40 -20.00 -2.32 -19.53
C VAL A 40 -21.04 -1.65 -18.64
N THR A 41 -22.11 -2.35 -18.26
CA THR A 41 -23.18 -1.79 -17.43
C THR A 41 -22.65 -1.35 -16.07
N VAL A 42 -21.87 -2.19 -15.37
CA VAL A 42 -21.28 -1.82 -14.08
C VAL A 42 -20.30 -0.66 -14.24
N PHE A 43 -19.47 -0.68 -15.28
CA PHE A 43 -18.52 0.41 -15.53
C PHE A 43 -19.22 1.74 -15.77
N LEU A 44 -20.30 1.76 -16.56
CA LEU A 44 -21.11 2.95 -16.82
C LEU A 44 -21.79 3.45 -15.54
N LEU A 45 -22.46 2.57 -14.81
CA LEU A 45 -23.13 2.92 -13.54
C LEU A 45 -22.13 3.51 -12.53
N MET A 46 -20.98 2.87 -12.35
CA MET A 46 -19.93 3.34 -11.43
C MET A 46 -19.21 4.61 -11.93
N SER A 47 -19.25 4.88 -13.23
CA SER A 47 -18.70 6.13 -13.80
C SER A 47 -19.60 7.34 -13.55
N LEU A 48 -20.90 7.12 -13.42
CA LEU A 48 -21.92 8.15 -13.15
C LEU A 48 -21.94 8.60 -11.68
N VAL A 49 -21.44 7.79 -10.75
CA VAL A 49 -21.38 8.14 -9.32
C VAL A 49 -20.31 9.21 -9.06
N SER A 50 -20.73 10.35 -8.50
CA SER A 50 -19.81 11.37 -8.01
C SER A 50 -19.09 10.88 -6.76
N GLY A 51 -17.75 10.97 -6.73
CA GLY A 51 -16.91 10.40 -5.66
C GLY A 51 -16.29 9.05 -6.01
N LYS A 52 -15.48 9.00 -7.07
CA LYS A 52 -14.85 7.78 -7.60
C LYS A 52 -13.92 7.12 -6.58
N GLN A 53 -14.34 6.01 -5.97
CA GLN A 53 -13.50 5.21 -5.08
C GLN A 53 -13.06 3.92 -5.77
N ILE A 54 -11.83 3.46 -5.52
CA ILE A 54 -11.27 2.23 -6.12
C ILE A 54 -12.15 1.02 -5.83
N LYS A 55 -12.77 0.98 -4.64
CA LYS A 55 -13.68 -0.10 -4.22
C LYS A 55 -14.89 -0.29 -5.14
N TYR A 56 -15.29 0.74 -5.91
CA TYR A 56 -16.38 0.64 -6.88
C TYR A 56 -16.03 -0.24 -8.08
N LEU A 57 -14.76 -0.60 -8.27
CA LEU A 57 -14.33 -1.50 -9.33
C LEU A 57 -14.44 -2.98 -8.93
N LEU A 58 -14.67 -3.31 -7.66
CA LEU A 58 -14.76 -4.70 -7.19
C LEU A 58 -15.82 -5.53 -7.95
N PRO A 59 -17.02 -5.01 -8.26
CA PRO A 59 -18.03 -5.77 -8.99
C PRO A 59 -17.65 -6.08 -10.46
N LEU A 60 -16.63 -5.42 -11.02
CA LEU A 60 -16.12 -5.71 -12.38
C LEU A 60 -15.20 -6.94 -12.39
N VAL A 61 -14.58 -7.28 -11.25
CA VAL A 61 -13.54 -8.32 -11.17
C VAL A 61 -14.09 -9.70 -11.57
N PRO A 62 -15.26 -10.17 -11.09
CA PRO A 62 -15.79 -11.49 -11.49
C PRO A 62 -16.11 -11.57 -12.98
N ALA A 63 -16.74 -10.52 -13.54
CA ALA A 63 -17.10 -10.47 -14.95
C ALA A 63 -15.85 -10.50 -15.84
N PHE A 64 -14.81 -9.77 -15.45
CA PHE A 64 -13.51 -9.81 -16.11
C PHE A 64 -12.89 -11.21 -16.02
N ALA A 65 -12.86 -11.82 -14.83
CA ALA A 65 -12.27 -13.13 -14.62
C ALA A 65 -12.96 -14.23 -15.46
N LEU A 66 -14.29 -14.22 -15.54
CA LEU A 66 -15.07 -15.17 -16.35
C LEU A 66 -14.80 -14.99 -17.84
N LEU A 67 -14.83 -13.75 -18.33
CA LEU A 67 -14.52 -13.42 -19.73
C LEU A 67 -13.12 -13.92 -20.08
N PHE A 68 -12.14 -13.62 -19.22
CA PHE A 68 -10.75 -13.98 -19.44
C PHE A 68 -10.53 -15.50 -19.39
N ALA A 69 -11.12 -16.19 -18.43
CA ALA A 69 -11.06 -17.64 -18.33
C ALA A 69 -11.64 -18.31 -19.58
N ARG A 70 -12.78 -17.82 -20.09
CA ARG A 70 -13.40 -18.33 -21.33
C ARG A 70 -12.49 -18.12 -22.54
N VAL A 71 -11.95 -16.91 -22.71
CA VAL A 71 -11.04 -16.58 -23.81
C VAL A 71 -9.76 -17.42 -23.75
N LEU A 72 -9.19 -17.61 -22.56
CA LEU A 72 -8.02 -18.48 -22.34
C LEU A 72 -8.31 -19.94 -22.67
N SER A 73 -9.49 -20.45 -22.31
CA SER A 73 -9.88 -21.85 -22.56
C SER A 73 -9.96 -22.20 -24.05
N GLN A 74 -10.30 -21.22 -24.89
CA GLN A 74 -10.40 -21.38 -26.35
C GLN A 74 -9.04 -21.34 -27.05
N MET A 75 -7.96 -20.95 -26.35
CA MET A 75 -6.61 -20.85 -26.93
C MET A 75 -5.78 -22.14 -26.85
N GLY A 76 -6.32 -23.22 -26.29
CA GLY A 76 -5.61 -24.49 -26.11
C GLY A 76 -5.00 -25.09 -27.39
N GLU A 77 -5.45 -24.67 -28.58
CA GLU A 77 -5.01 -25.21 -29.88
C GLU A 77 -3.99 -24.34 -30.63
N HIS A 78 -3.71 -23.11 -30.20
CA HIS A 78 -2.83 -22.18 -30.94
C HIS A 78 -1.66 -21.67 -30.09
N SER A 79 -0.44 -22.04 -30.46
CA SER A 79 0.80 -21.60 -29.80
C SER A 79 0.92 -20.06 -29.77
N ILE A 80 1.01 -19.48 -28.57
CA ILE A 80 1.31 -18.06 -28.37
C ILE A 80 2.83 -17.90 -28.45
N GLN A 81 3.33 -17.49 -29.61
CA GLN A 81 4.78 -17.37 -29.85
C GLN A 81 5.40 -16.09 -29.23
N GLN A 82 4.65 -15.31 -28.45
CA GLN A 82 5.13 -14.07 -27.85
C GLN A 82 5.86 -14.33 -26.53
N ARG A 83 7.13 -13.89 -26.44
CA ARG A 83 7.87 -13.86 -25.17
C ARG A 83 7.23 -12.83 -24.21
N PRO A 84 7.08 -13.13 -22.91
CA PRO A 84 6.50 -12.23 -21.92
C PRO A 84 7.48 -11.11 -21.49
N TRP A 85 8.04 -10.40 -22.47
CA TRP A 85 9.09 -9.38 -22.25
C TRP A 85 8.57 -8.21 -21.41
N LEU A 86 7.30 -7.79 -21.59
CA LEU A 86 6.68 -6.73 -20.79
C LEU A 86 6.61 -7.10 -19.31
N LEU A 87 6.21 -8.33 -18.98
CA LEU A 87 6.16 -8.80 -17.60
C LEU A 87 7.54 -8.91 -16.99
N SER A 88 8.50 -9.40 -17.77
CA SER A 88 9.90 -9.46 -17.36
C SER A 88 10.42 -8.05 -17.08
N GLY A 89 10.09 -7.08 -17.94
CA GLY A 89 10.42 -5.67 -17.75
C GLY A 89 9.81 -5.09 -16.47
N VAL A 90 8.52 -5.32 -16.20
CA VAL A 90 7.85 -4.86 -14.98
C VAL A 90 8.45 -5.50 -13.71
N LEU A 91 8.74 -6.80 -13.74
CA LEU A 91 9.40 -7.47 -12.62
C LEU A 91 10.82 -6.98 -12.42
N PHE A 92 11.53 -6.70 -13.52
CA PHE A 92 12.88 -6.17 -13.47
C PHE A 92 12.92 -4.76 -12.88
N THR A 93 12.00 -3.88 -13.31
CA THR A 93 11.90 -2.51 -12.76
C THR A 93 11.48 -2.53 -11.30
N LEU A 94 10.48 -3.34 -10.92
CA LEU A 94 10.04 -3.46 -9.54
C LEU A 94 11.12 -4.06 -8.64
N GLY A 95 11.79 -5.12 -9.10
CA GLY A 95 12.89 -5.77 -8.39
C GLY A 95 14.09 -4.85 -8.22
N GLY A 96 14.49 -4.16 -9.29
CA GLY A 96 15.58 -3.17 -9.25
C GLY A 96 15.27 -2.01 -8.32
N LEU A 97 14.06 -1.46 -8.38
CA LEU A 97 13.61 -0.42 -7.46
C LEU A 97 13.70 -0.90 -6.00
N LEU A 98 13.24 -2.13 -5.71
CA LEU A 98 13.25 -2.68 -4.35
C LEU A 98 14.67 -2.96 -3.82
N VAL A 99 15.62 -3.29 -4.70
CA VAL A 99 17.05 -3.42 -4.33
C VAL A 99 17.66 -2.05 -4.04
N ILE A 100 17.34 -1.03 -4.85
CA ILE A 100 17.99 0.30 -4.79
C ILE A 100 17.39 1.18 -3.68
N LEU A 101 16.09 1.05 -3.41
CA LEU A 101 15.34 1.92 -2.49
C LEU A 101 16.03 2.13 -1.13
N PRO A 102 16.49 1.08 -0.42
CA PRO A 102 17.09 1.22 0.91
C PRO A 102 18.43 1.95 0.93
N PHE A 103 19.08 2.10 -0.23
CA PHE A 103 20.40 2.73 -0.34
C PHE A 103 20.34 4.17 -0.86
N VAL A 104 19.23 4.56 -1.49
CA VAL A 104 19.09 5.86 -2.15
C VAL A 104 18.10 6.78 -1.43
N LEU A 105 17.08 6.22 -0.78
CA LEU A 105 16.03 7.00 -0.12
C LEU A 105 16.12 6.87 1.39
N ASP A 106 16.53 7.96 2.05
CA ASP A 106 16.48 8.08 3.52
C ASP A 106 15.26 8.89 3.99
N THR A 107 14.16 8.82 3.25
CA THR A 107 12.94 9.61 3.53
C THR A 107 12.08 9.03 4.64
N ALA A 108 12.30 7.76 5.00
CA ALA A 108 11.54 7.10 6.05
C ALA A 108 12.37 5.99 6.71
N PRO A 109 12.41 5.91 8.05
CA PRO A 109 13.26 4.95 8.77
C PRO A 109 13.02 3.47 8.38
N TRP A 110 11.78 3.11 8.06
CA TRP A 110 11.42 1.73 7.72
C TRP A 110 11.90 1.29 6.33
N ILE A 111 12.23 2.22 5.43
CA ILE A 111 12.74 1.91 4.08
C ILE A 111 14.10 1.23 4.17
N ASN A 112 14.96 1.72 5.06
CA ASN A 112 16.31 1.18 5.29
C ASN A 112 16.28 -0.26 5.82
N HIS A 113 15.15 -0.72 6.35
CA HIS A 113 14.97 -2.08 6.87
C HIS A 113 14.45 -3.07 5.81
N ILE A 114 14.12 -2.62 4.60
CA ILE A 114 13.70 -3.51 3.51
C ILE A 114 14.90 -4.32 3.03
N HIS A 115 14.84 -5.64 3.21
CA HIS A 115 15.94 -6.52 2.82
C HIS A 115 16.05 -6.63 1.28
N PRO A 116 17.21 -6.31 0.65
CA PRO A 116 17.36 -6.29 -0.82
C PRO A 116 17.07 -7.64 -1.51
N LEU A 117 17.19 -8.76 -0.78
CA LEU A 117 16.85 -10.11 -1.28
C LEU A 117 15.45 -10.18 -1.91
N TRP A 118 14.48 -9.44 -1.37
CA TRP A 118 13.12 -9.40 -1.92
C TRP A 118 13.10 -8.85 -3.36
N GLY A 119 13.94 -7.84 -3.64
CA GLY A 119 14.13 -7.33 -5.00
C GLY A 119 14.90 -8.32 -5.88
N VAL A 120 15.94 -8.96 -5.34
CA VAL A 120 16.69 -10.02 -6.05
C VAL A 120 15.79 -11.19 -6.47
N LEU A 121 14.85 -11.61 -5.63
CA LEU A 121 13.87 -12.66 -5.96
C LEU A 121 13.02 -12.27 -7.18
N LEU A 122 12.59 -11.00 -7.27
CA LEU A 122 11.86 -10.49 -8.44
C LEU A 122 12.74 -10.42 -9.69
N LEU A 123 14.00 -10.02 -9.55
CA LEU A 123 14.97 -10.00 -10.66
C LEU A 123 15.24 -11.40 -11.19
N LEU A 124 15.43 -12.39 -10.32
CA LEU A 124 15.60 -13.79 -10.70
C LEU A 124 14.36 -14.33 -11.42
N ALA A 125 13.15 -14.00 -10.95
CA ALA A 125 11.91 -14.33 -11.62
C ALA A 125 11.80 -13.69 -13.02
N ALA A 126 12.21 -12.44 -13.17
CA ALA A 126 12.26 -11.73 -14.46
C ALA A 126 13.24 -12.40 -15.44
N VAL A 127 14.44 -12.76 -14.99
CA VAL A 127 15.45 -13.44 -15.82
C VAL A 127 14.96 -14.85 -16.21
N MET A 128 14.38 -15.59 -15.27
CA MET A 128 13.82 -16.92 -15.53
C MET A 128 12.71 -16.89 -16.59
N LEU A 129 11.89 -15.84 -16.63
CA LEU A 129 10.88 -15.63 -17.67
C LEU A 129 11.47 -15.39 -19.06
N LEU A 130 12.61 -14.70 -19.15
CA LEU A 130 13.31 -14.42 -20.40
C LEU A 130 14.08 -15.63 -20.94
N LEU A 131 14.64 -16.44 -20.05
CA LEU A 131 15.44 -17.63 -20.40
C LEU A 131 14.58 -18.83 -20.85
N LYS A 132 13.33 -18.93 -20.36
CA LYS A 132 12.44 -20.03 -20.76
C LYS A 132 11.93 -19.82 -22.20
N ARG A 133 11.84 -20.94 -22.95
CA ARG A 133 11.22 -21.01 -24.28
C ARG A 133 9.80 -20.40 -24.26
N PRO A 134 9.28 -19.90 -25.42
CA PRO A 134 7.93 -19.34 -25.50
C PRO A 134 6.92 -20.26 -24.81
N LEU A 135 6.09 -19.67 -23.96
CA LEU A 135 5.18 -20.41 -23.10
C LEU A 135 4.18 -21.18 -23.95
N GLN A 136 3.95 -22.45 -23.62
CA GLN A 136 2.81 -23.16 -24.20
C GLN A 136 1.51 -22.46 -23.73
N PRO A 137 0.50 -22.31 -24.59
CA PRO A 137 -0.75 -21.62 -24.24
C PRO A 137 -1.40 -22.17 -22.97
N ALA A 138 -1.38 -23.49 -22.81
CA ALA A 138 -1.97 -24.19 -21.67
C ALA A 138 -1.27 -23.88 -20.32
N GLU A 139 0.04 -23.67 -20.33
CA GLU A 139 0.84 -23.41 -19.11
C GLU A 139 0.90 -21.92 -18.74
N THR A 140 0.51 -21.04 -19.67
CA THR A 140 0.65 -19.58 -19.51
C THR A 140 -0.15 -19.03 -18.34
N PRO A 141 -1.44 -19.37 -18.14
CA PRO A 141 -2.21 -18.87 -17.00
C PRO A 141 -1.63 -19.29 -15.65
N GLN A 142 -1.21 -20.55 -15.51
CA GLN A 142 -0.64 -21.07 -14.27
C GLN A 142 0.64 -20.34 -13.89
N ARG A 143 1.55 -20.11 -14.85
CA ARG A 143 2.79 -19.37 -14.60
C ARG A 143 2.51 -17.92 -14.23
N LEU A 144 1.57 -17.25 -14.92
CA LEU A 144 1.17 -15.89 -14.57
C LEU A 144 0.61 -15.79 -13.16
N THR A 145 -0.26 -16.72 -12.76
CA THR A 145 -0.74 -16.81 -11.39
C THR A 145 0.42 -16.97 -10.41
N LEU A 146 1.37 -17.86 -10.68
CA LEU A 146 2.53 -18.07 -9.82
C LEU A 146 3.38 -16.79 -9.68
N PHE A 147 3.59 -16.03 -10.77
CA PHE A 147 4.31 -14.75 -10.71
C PHE A 147 3.53 -13.68 -9.96
N THR A 148 2.22 -13.58 -10.15
CA THR A 148 1.38 -12.66 -9.37
C THR A 148 1.44 -13.01 -7.89
N LEU A 149 1.36 -14.30 -7.54
CA LEU A 149 1.53 -14.75 -6.16
C LEU A 149 2.91 -14.39 -5.60
N LEU A 150 3.98 -14.57 -6.39
CA LEU A 150 5.33 -14.17 -5.99
C LEU A 150 5.42 -12.67 -5.72
N VAL A 151 4.89 -11.83 -6.62
CA VAL A 151 4.89 -10.37 -6.43
C VAL A 151 4.10 -9.98 -5.18
N VAL A 152 2.89 -10.53 -5.01
CA VAL A 152 2.07 -10.25 -3.82
C VAL A 152 2.78 -10.69 -2.55
N MET A 153 3.42 -11.87 -2.55
CA MET A 153 4.20 -12.38 -1.42
C MET A 153 5.40 -11.47 -1.11
N VAL A 154 6.16 -11.04 -2.11
CA VAL A 154 7.27 -10.10 -1.96
C VAL A 154 6.80 -8.76 -1.39
N LEU A 155 5.70 -8.19 -1.91
CA LEU A 155 5.15 -6.94 -1.40
C LEU A 155 4.63 -7.10 0.03
N HIS A 156 3.99 -8.23 0.35
CA HIS A 156 3.41 -8.44 1.68
C HIS A 156 4.47 -8.75 2.74
N VAL A 157 5.40 -9.65 2.45
CA VAL A 157 6.42 -10.05 3.43
C VAL A 157 7.59 -9.06 3.45
N GLY A 158 7.99 -8.53 2.29
CA GLY A 158 9.17 -7.67 2.15
C GLY A 158 8.93 -6.18 2.35
N ILE A 159 7.70 -5.68 2.11
CA ILE A 159 7.35 -4.27 2.32
C ILE A 159 6.37 -4.12 3.48
N TYR A 160 5.23 -4.81 3.44
CA TYR A 160 4.18 -4.58 4.44
C TYR A 160 4.64 -4.94 5.86
N LYS A 161 5.31 -6.09 6.06
CA LYS A 161 5.81 -6.48 7.39
C LYS A 161 6.79 -5.46 7.99
N THR A 162 7.62 -4.85 7.15
CA THR A 162 8.65 -3.88 7.50
C THR A 162 8.06 -2.48 7.73
N ALA A 163 7.10 -2.09 6.91
CA ALA A 163 6.42 -0.80 7.02
C ALA A 163 5.36 -0.79 8.15
N ALA A 164 4.70 -1.92 8.42
CA ALA A 164 3.53 -1.99 9.31
C ALA A 164 3.75 -1.34 10.69
N PRO A 165 4.88 -1.53 11.41
CA PRO A 165 5.12 -0.85 12.68
C PRO A 165 5.11 0.68 12.58
N ALA A 166 5.51 1.24 11.43
CA ALA A 166 5.50 2.69 11.18
C ALA A 166 4.10 3.25 10.86
N TYR A 167 3.10 2.40 10.66
CA TYR A 167 1.71 2.81 10.41
C TYR A 167 0.73 2.31 11.49
N ASP A 168 1.16 1.38 12.35
CA ASP A 168 0.39 0.92 13.49
C ASP A 168 0.42 1.97 14.60
N VAL A 169 -0.75 2.53 14.89
CA VAL A 169 -0.95 3.54 15.95
C VAL A 169 -1.56 2.95 17.21
N GLN A 170 -1.74 1.63 17.30
CA GLN A 170 -2.41 1.02 18.46
C GLN A 170 -1.68 1.29 19.77
N ALA A 171 -0.34 1.15 19.79
CA ALA A 171 0.45 1.38 21.00
C ALA A 171 0.30 2.83 21.49
N ALA A 172 0.54 3.81 20.61
CA ALA A 172 0.34 5.22 20.89
C ALA A 172 -1.10 5.52 21.37
N SER A 173 -2.10 4.96 20.69
CA SER A 173 -3.51 5.21 21.01
C SER A 173 -3.91 4.68 22.39
N ARG A 174 -3.36 3.53 22.82
CA ARG A 174 -3.59 3.00 24.17
C ARG A 174 -2.95 3.88 25.26
N ILE A 175 -1.79 4.46 24.98
CA ILE A 175 -1.12 5.38 25.91
C ILE A 175 -1.93 6.66 26.05
N ILE A 176 -2.39 7.23 24.93
CA ILE A 176 -3.29 8.40 24.92
C ILE A 176 -4.58 8.10 25.69
N ALA A 177 -5.19 6.92 25.48
CA ALA A 177 -6.40 6.52 26.20
C ALA A 177 -6.18 6.42 27.72
N ARG A 178 -5.05 5.85 28.15
CA ARG A 178 -4.68 5.77 29.57
C ARG A 178 -4.46 7.15 30.18
N ALA A 179 -3.78 8.06 29.48
CA ALA A 179 -3.59 9.43 29.92
C ALA A 179 -4.94 10.15 30.11
N GLN A 180 -5.85 10.06 29.13
CA GLN A 180 -7.18 10.68 29.21
C GLN A 180 -8.05 10.11 30.33
N ALA A 181 -7.94 8.80 30.59
CA ALA A 181 -8.62 8.11 31.68
C ALA A 181 -8.08 8.51 33.06
N ALA A 182 -6.78 8.84 33.15
CA ALA A 182 -6.14 9.36 34.35
C ALA A 182 -6.42 10.86 34.61
N GLY A 183 -7.21 11.50 33.74
CA GLY A 183 -7.58 12.91 33.88
C GLY A 183 -6.70 13.89 33.11
N HIS A 184 -5.63 13.41 32.46
CA HIS A 184 -4.73 14.25 31.68
C HIS A 184 -5.31 14.66 30.33
N GLU A 185 -4.96 15.86 29.89
CA GLU A 185 -5.21 16.32 28.53
C GLU A 185 -4.13 15.81 27.57
N VAL A 186 -4.50 15.69 26.29
CA VAL A 186 -3.57 15.28 25.25
C VAL A 186 -3.71 16.21 24.07
N ALA A 187 -2.60 16.88 23.73
CA ALA A 187 -2.48 17.73 22.57
C ALA A 187 -1.61 17.08 21.48
N THR A 188 -1.73 17.56 20.25
CA THR A 188 -0.94 17.10 19.12
C THR A 188 -0.56 18.23 18.18
N GLN A 189 0.68 18.21 17.71
CA GLN A 189 1.16 19.08 16.64
C GLN A 189 0.87 18.50 15.24
N LEU A 190 0.44 17.23 15.18
CA LEU A 190 0.16 16.57 13.93
C LEU A 190 -1.08 17.16 13.26
N ARG A 191 -1.15 17.06 11.94
CA ARG A 191 -2.44 17.13 11.24
C ARG A 191 -3.29 15.91 11.61
N TYR A 192 -4.13 16.07 12.64
CA TYR A 192 -4.95 15.02 13.19
C TYR A 192 -6.19 14.79 12.33
N HIS A 193 -6.36 13.54 11.88
CA HIS A 193 -7.50 13.10 11.06
C HIS A 193 -8.23 11.94 11.74
N GLY A 194 -8.20 11.88 13.08
CA GLY A 194 -8.80 10.78 13.84
C GLY A 194 -7.97 9.50 13.89
N GLN A 195 -6.65 9.56 13.65
CA GLN A 195 -5.81 8.35 13.57
C GLN A 195 -5.82 7.55 14.89
N PHE A 196 -5.88 8.23 16.03
CA PHE A 196 -5.82 7.61 17.36
C PHE A 196 -7.20 7.30 17.95
N GLY A 197 -8.26 7.97 17.49
CA GLY A 197 -9.58 7.97 18.13
C GLY A 197 -10.19 6.58 18.21
N PHE A 198 -10.27 5.90 17.08
CA PHE A 198 -10.85 4.55 17.01
C PHE A 198 -9.99 3.51 17.74
N ALA A 199 -8.67 3.51 17.49
CA ALA A 199 -7.75 2.54 18.07
C ALA A 199 -7.64 2.66 19.60
N GLY A 200 -7.76 3.88 20.13
CA GLY A 200 -7.74 4.15 21.57
C GLY A 200 -9.12 4.16 22.22
N ARG A 201 -10.22 4.08 21.44
CA ARG A 201 -11.60 4.32 21.90
C ARG A 201 -11.73 5.62 22.69
N LEU A 202 -11.12 6.67 22.18
CA LEU A 202 -11.02 7.96 22.88
C LEU A 202 -12.39 8.63 22.94
N THR A 203 -12.76 9.09 24.13
CA THR A 203 -14.02 9.84 24.37
C THR A 203 -13.78 11.33 24.50
N LYS A 204 -12.55 11.75 24.82
CA LYS A 204 -12.13 13.16 24.86
C LYS A 204 -11.40 13.52 23.56
N PRO A 205 -11.62 14.74 23.01
CA PRO A 205 -10.91 15.19 21.83
C PRO A 205 -9.40 15.32 22.11
N ILE A 206 -8.60 15.17 21.05
CA ILE A 206 -7.17 15.52 21.08
C ILE A 206 -7.05 16.96 20.61
N ILE A 207 -6.41 17.81 21.41
CA ILE A 207 -6.26 19.23 21.11
C ILE A 207 -5.22 19.39 20.00
N GLN A 208 -5.55 20.08 18.92
CA GLN A 208 -4.60 20.31 17.83
C GLN A 208 -3.93 21.69 17.99
N LEU A 209 -2.61 21.70 18.04
CA LEU A 209 -1.80 22.91 18.25
C LEU A 209 -0.79 23.07 17.11
N ASP A 210 -0.43 24.31 16.81
CA ASP A 210 0.78 24.63 16.04
C ASP A 210 2.00 24.64 16.97
N ALA A 211 3.20 24.82 16.40
CA ALA A 211 4.45 24.78 17.19
C ALA A 211 4.48 25.83 18.30
N ASP A 212 4.08 27.07 17.98
CA ASP A 212 4.12 28.19 18.92
C ASP A 212 3.15 27.99 20.09
N ARG A 213 1.92 27.55 19.81
CA ARG A 213 0.94 27.27 20.88
C ARG A 213 1.26 25.99 21.63
N ALA A 214 1.88 25.00 21.00
CA ALA A 214 2.31 23.78 21.68
C ALA A 214 3.32 24.08 22.79
N ARG A 215 4.25 25.02 22.56
CA ARG A 215 5.21 25.47 23.58
C ARG A 215 4.50 26.13 24.76
N VAL A 216 3.66 27.13 24.50
CA VAL A 216 2.93 27.87 25.54
C VAL A 216 1.99 26.94 26.32
N TRP A 217 1.32 26.02 25.63
CA TRP A 217 0.45 25.03 26.25
C TRP A 217 1.24 24.08 27.16
N ALA A 218 2.41 23.60 26.72
CA ALA A 218 3.26 22.72 27.51
C ALA A 218 3.78 23.37 28.80
N GLU A 219 4.10 24.67 28.77
CA GLU A 219 4.48 25.44 29.95
C GLU A 219 3.33 25.55 30.97
N GLN A 220 2.08 25.65 30.50
CA GLN A 220 0.88 25.73 31.34
C GLN A 220 0.38 24.35 31.83
N HIS A 221 0.73 23.28 31.11
CA HIS A 221 0.22 21.92 31.32
C HIS A 221 1.36 20.91 31.51
N PRO A 222 2.19 21.04 32.56
CA PRO A 222 3.41 20.23 32.71
C PRO A 222 3.13 18.73 32.88
N GLN A 223 1.97 18.36 33.42
CA GLN A 223 1.57 16.97 33.66
C GLN A 223 0.79 16.34 32.49
N ASP A 224 0.40 17.13 31.49
CA ASP A 224 -0.36 16.64 30.34
C ASP A 224 0.58 16.21 29.20
N TYR A 225 0.02 15.60 28.15
CA TYR A 225 0.85 14.96 27.12
C TYR A 225 0.75 15.66 25.76
N LEU A 226 1.88 15.74 25.07
CA LEU A 226 1.98 16.26 23.72
C LEU A 226 2.47 15.16 22.75
N VAL A 227 1.72 14.96 21.67
CA VAL A 227 2.05 14.03 20.60
C VAL A 227 2.65 14.80 19.41
N ILE A 228 3.89 14.49 19.05
CA ILE A 228 4.65 15.17 17.99
C ILE A 228 5.24 14.18 16.98
N ILE A 229 5.59 14.68 15.79
CA ILE A 229 6.39 13.93 14.82
C ILE A 229 7.80 14.50 14.82
N ALA A 230 8.74 13.67 15.25
CA ALA A 230 10.17 13.90 15.11
C ALA A 230 10.67 13.40 13.75
N ARG A 231 11.64 14.12 13.17
CA ARG A 231 12.35 13.64 11.96
C ARG A 231 13.55 12.76 12.28
N SER A 232 14.18 12.99 13.44
CA SER A 232 15.38 12.27 13.86
C SER A 232 15.09 11.04 14.72
N ALA A 233 16.10 10.18 14.88
CA ALA A 233 15.99 8.91 15.59
C ALA A 233 15.74 9.06 17.10
N LEU A 234 15.26 7.97 17.70
CA LEU A 234 14.82 7.83 19.09
C LEU A 234 15.86 8.25 20.15
N GLU A 235 17.14 8.17 19.81
CA GLU A 235 18.26 8.49 20.71
C GLU A 235 18.39 10.00 20.99
N GLU A 236 17.84 10.86 20.13
CA GLU A 236 17.84 12.32 20.31
C GLU A 236 16.76 12.80 21.31
N TYR A 237 15.95 11.86 21.83
CA TYR A 237 14.73 12.16 22.58
C TYR A 237 14.64 11.46 23.96
N PRO A 238 15.63 11.65 24.86
CA PRO A 238 15.80 10.87 26.09
C PRO A 238 14.73 11.08 27.18
N LYS A 239 13.63 11.80 26.91
CA LYS A 239 12.54 12.08 27.86
C LYS A 239 11.14 11.82 27.29
N ALA A 240 11.04 11.24 26.10
CA ALA A 240 9.74 10.82 25.60
C ALA A 240 9.20 9.64 26.42
N VAL A 241 7.92 9.75 26.79
CA VAL A 241 7.16 8.69 27.48
C VAL A 241 6.97 7.50 26.56
N PHE A 242 6.86 7.77 25.26
CA PHE A 242 6.72 6.75 24.24
C PHE A 242 7.24 7.25 22.92
N THR A 243 7.88 6.36 22.17
CA THR A 243 8.33 6.62 20.83
C THR A 243 8.15 5.40 19.93
N GLN A 244 7.90 5.64 18.64
CA GLN A 244 7.85 4.61 17.62
C GLN A 244 8.17 5.20 16.24
N PRO A 245 8.63 4.39 15.28
CA PRO A 245 8.59 4.78 13.88
C PRO A 245 7.17 5.21 13.48
N TYR A 246 7.05 6.26 12.67
CA TYR A 246 5.77 6.72 12.16
C TYR A 246 5.91 7.40 10.80
N ARG A 247 5.40 6.73 9.76
CA ARG A 247 5.44 7.18 8.35
C ARG A 247 6.87 7.51 7.90
N SER A 248 7.20 8.80 7.78
CA SER A 248 8.50 9.32 7.33
C SER A 248 9.43 9.73 8.47
N GLY A 249 9.04 9.54 9.73
CA GLY A 249 9.83 9.92 10.89
C GLY A 249 9.47 9.06 12.10
N TYR A 250 9.36 9.69 13.26
CA TYR A 250 9.04 9.05 14.53
C TYR A 250 7.89 9.77 15.21
N LEU A 251 6.94 9.01 15.73
CA LEU A 251 5.92 9.53 16.63
C LEU A 251 6.49 9.50 18.04
N ALA A 252 6.41 10.64 18.73
CA ALA A 252 6.85 10.74 20.11
C ALA A 252 5.74 11.35 20.98
N ILE A 253 5.62 10.86 22.20
CA ILE A 253 4.71 11.36 23.23
C ILE A 253 5.56 11.88 24.39
N TYR A 254 5.41 13.17 24.70
CA TYR A 254 6.11 13.82 25.82
C TYR A 254 5.12 14.27 26.89
N SER A 255 5.59 14.43 28.12
CA SER A 255 4.91 15.30 29.07
C SER A 255 5.13 16.78 28.71
N GLY A 256 4.21 17.66 29.11
CA GLY A 256 4.36 19.10 28.95
C GLY A 256 5.64 19.62 29.59
N GLU A 257 6.02 19.08 30.76
CA GLU A 257 7.28 19.40 31.44
C GLU A 257 8.51 19.07 30.57
N ALA A 258 8.51 17.93 29.88
CA ALA A 258 9.63 17.53 29.04
C ALA A 258 9.77 18.45 27.81
N VAL A 259 8.64 18.92 27.26
CA VAL A 259 8.61 19.87 26.13
C VAL A 259 9.02 21.27 26.60
N ALA A 260 8.52 21.74 27.74
CA ALA A 260 8.86 23.05 28.30
C ALA A 260 10.37 23.17 28.60
N ASN A 261 10.97 22.10 29.12
CA ASN A 261 12.41 22.05 29.41
C ASN A 261 13.29 21.87 28.16
N ASN A 262 12.75 21.37 27.05
CA ASN A 262 13.47 21.23 25.80
C ASN A 262 12.58 21.55 24.59
N PRO A 263 12.35 22.85 24.29
CA PRO A 263 11.46 23.25 23.19
C PRO A 263 11.96 22.84 21.80
N ALA A 264 13.24 22.46 21.66
CA ALA A 264 13.83 22.02 20.40
C ALA A 264 13.14 20.77 19.84
N VAL A 265 12.43 19.99 20.66
CA VAL A 265 11.66 18.82 20.20
C VAL A 265 10.47 19.19 19.30
N LEU A 266 10.01 20.45 19.31
CA LEU A 266 8.86 20.93 18.51
C LEU A 266 9.21 21.29 17.05
N HIS A 267 10.48 21.21 16.67
CA HIS A 267 11.01 21.66 15.37
C HIS A 267 11.58 20.52 14.53
#